data_AF-A0A4Z1AFL4-F1
#
_entry.id   AF-A0A4Z1AFL4-F1
#
_cell.length_a   1.000
_cell.length_b   1.000
_cell.length_c   1.000
_cell.angle_alpha   90.00
_cell.angle_beta   90.00
_cell.angle_gamma   90.00
#
_symmetry.space_group_name_H-M   'P 1'
#
loop_
_entity.id
_entity.type
_entity.pdbx_description
1 polymer ?
#
loop_
_entity_poly.entity_id
_entity_poly.type
_entity_poly.pdbx_seq_one_letter_code
_entity_poly.pdbx_strand_id
1 'polypeptide(L)'
;MKGWDLKDQKGNWKPLELIWEESSGAVAPEFRYGKYYRLVTSKNKISLTRKQSRAGKQILNETKEISASNYESWMQKLYKTGIDSLTIEPSPEEKVTGVSYNFVSFQFTSTKSKFYYMLEDKKNPSWKQKNSIIEMIERMKP
;
A
#
# COMPACT_ATOMS: atom_id res chain seq x y z
N MET A 1 -0.62 22.37 11.27
CA MET A 1 -1.03 21.62 10.06
C MET A 1 -1.94 20.49 10.51
N LYS A 2 -3.21 20.45 10.07
CA LYS A 2 -4.15 19.37 10.42
C LYS A 2 -3.79 18.12 9.62
N GLY A 3 -3.34 17.07 10.30
CA GLY A 3 -3.30 15.70 9.80
C GLY A 3 -4.51 14.91 10.32
N TRP A 4 -4.53 13.60 10.13
CA TRP A 4 -5.57 12.75 10.73
C TRP A 4 -5.33 12.55 12.23
N ASP A 5 -6.43 12.55 12.99
CA ASP A 5 -6.43 12.06 14.37
C ASP A 5 -6.36 10.53 14.38
N LEU A 6 -5.17 9.99 14.67
CA LEU A 6 -4.89 8.55 14.57
C LEU A 6 -5.43 7.72 15.75
N LYS A 7 -5.77 8.37 16.87
CA LYS A 7 -6.29 7.72 18.07
C LYS A 7 -7.73 8.14 18.36
N ASP A 8 -8.50 7.24 18.97
CA ASP A 8 -9.84 7.55 19.50
C ASP A 8 -9.75 8.31 20.83
N GLN A 9 -10.91 8.69 21.38
CA GLN A 9 -10.99 9.41 22.67
C GLN A 9 -10.47 8.59 23.86
N LYS A 10 -10.29 7.28 23.71
CA LYS A 10 -9.75 6.36 24.72
C LYS A 10 -8.25 6.09 24.52
N GLY A 11 -7.61 6.73 23.53
CA GLY A 11 -6.20 6.55 23.22
C GLY A 11 -5.87 5.31 22.38
N ASN A 12 -6.87 4.57 21.89
CA ASN A 12 -6.65 3.41 21.01
C ASN A 12 -6.40 3.86 19.57
N TRP A 13 -5.64 3.08 18.80
CA TRP A 13 -5.51 3.33 17.37
C TRP A 13 -6.85 3.19 16.66
N LYS A 14 -7.18 4.17 15.82
CA LYS A 14 -8.31 4.06 14.91
C LYS A 14 -8.01 3.00 13.84
N PRO A 15 -9.03 2.24 13.37
CA PRO A 15 -8.83 1.21 12.37
C PRO A 15 -8.25 1.75 11.06
N LEU A 16 -7.16 1.14 10.63
CA LEU A 16 -6.48 1.38 9.37
C LEU A 16 -6.18 0.03 8.71
N GLU A 17 -6.38 -0.04 7.40
CA GLU A 17 -5.76 -1.03 6.54
C GLU A 17 -5.20 -0.35 5.29
N LEU A 18 -3.91 -0.54 5.04
CA LEU A 18 -3.23 -0.13 3.82
C LEU A 18 -2.59 -1.36 3.19
N ILE A 19 -2.99 -1.67 1.96
CA ILE A 19 -2.49 -2.81 1.18
C ILE A 19 -1.86 -2.27 -0.10
N TRP A 20 -0.69 -2.81 -0.43
CA TRP A 20 -0.07 -2.65 -1.73
C TRP A 20 0.35 -4.01 -2.26
N GLU A 21 -0.12 -4.35 -3.46
CA GLU A 21 0.25 -5.56 -4.17
C GLU A 21 0.80 -5.18 -5.55
N GLU A 22 1.99 -5.69 -5.86
CA GLU A 22 2.65 -5.46 -7.14
C GLU A 22 3.30 -6.75 -7.64
N SER A 23 3.20 -7.02 -8.92
CA SER A 23 3.87 -8.12 -9.58
C SER A 23 4.33 -7.76 -10.99
N SER A 24 5.28 -8.53 -11.50
CA SER A 24 5.87 -8.35 -12.83
C SER A 24 4.94 -8.63 -14.01
N GLY A 25 3.81 -9.30 -13.81
CA GLY A 25 3.02 -9.85 -14.92
C GLY A 25 3.60 -11.13 -15.50
N ALA A 26 3.08 -11.51 -16.66
CA ALA A 26 3.58 -12.62 -17.45
C ALA A 26 4.91 -12.26 -18.12
N VAL A 27 6.00 -12.45 -17.37
CA VAL A 27 7.37 -12.41 -17.88
C VAL A 27 8.02 -13.78 -17.75
N ALA A 28 9.19 -13.95 -18.37
CA ALA A 28 9.97 -15.18 -18.22
C ALA A 28 10.27 -15.45 -16.73
N PRO A 29 10.26 -16.72 -16.29
CA PRO A 29 10.31 -17.08 -14.87
C PRO A 29 11.40 -16.36 -14.07
N GLU A 30 12.59 -16.22 -14.63
CA GLU A 30 13.75 -15.57 -14.04
C GLU A 30 13.57 -14.07 -13.75
N PHE A 31 12.67 -13.39 -14.48
CA PHE A 31 12.34 -11.99 -14.30
C PHE A 31 11.11 -11.76 -13.43
N ARG A 32 10.41 -12.83 -13.01
CA ARG A 32 9.19 -12.69 -12.21
C ARG A 32 9.50 -12.14 -10.83
N TYR A 33 8.68 -11.21 -10.37
CA TYR A 33 8.69 -10.75 -8.99
C TYR A 33 7.28 -10.50 -8.47
N GLY A 34 7.15 -10.55 -7.15
CA GLY A 34 5.94 -10.17 -6.43
C GLY A 34 6.30 -9.42 -5.15
N LYS A 35 5.52 -8.40 -4.83
CA LYS A 35 5.62 -7.59 -3.61
C LYS A 35 4.23 -7.49 -3.00
N TYR A 36 4.16 -7.69 -1.70
CA TYR A 36 2.96 -7.50 -0.92
C TYR A 36 3.32 -6.76 0.37
N TYR A 37 2.58 -5.70 0.65
CA TYR A 37 2.69 -4.90 1.85
C TYR A 37 1.30 -4.77 2.47
N ARG A 38 1.19 -5.01 3.78
CA ARG A 38 -0.03 -4.75 4.55
C ARG A 38 0.31 -4.09 5.87
N LEU A 39 -0.06 -2.82 6.00
CA LEU A 39 -0.03 -2.08 7.26
C LEU A 39 -1.43 -2.09 7.86
N VAL A 40 -1.57 -2.56 9.09
CA VAL A 40 -2.85 -2.65 9.78
C VAL A 40 -2.73 -2.16 11.21
N THR A 41 -3.77 -1.49 11.71
CA THR A 41 -3.91 -1.19 13.13
C THR A 41 -4.99 -2.06 13.76
N SER A 42 -4.68 -2.56 14.94
CA SER A 42 -5.64 -3.02 15.93
C SER A 42 -5.63 -2.04 17.10
N LYS A 43 -6.57 -2.15 18.05
CA LYS A 43 -6.72 -1.19 19.17
C LYS A 43 -5.39 -0.77 19.81
N ASN A 44 -4.48 -1.73 20.05
CA ASN A 44 -3.24 -1.52 20.79
C ASN A 44 -1.97 -1.84 20.00
N LYS A 45 -2.08 -2.27 18.73
CA LYS A 45 -0.92 -2.72 17.95
C LYS A 45 -0.98 -2.21 16.52
N ILE A 46 0.18 -1.87 15.98
CA ILE A 46 0.37 -1.57 14.56
C ILE A 46 1.24 -2.69 13.99
N SER A 47 0.83 -3.30 12.89
CA SER A 47 1.58 -4.40 12.28
C SER A 47 1.82 -4.13 10.80
N LEU A 48 3.05 -4.37 10.36
CA LEU A 48 3.44 -4.34 8.95
C LEU A 48 3.83 -5.74 8.51
N THR A 49 3.10 -6.27 7.54
CA THR A 49 3.45 -7.49 6.81
C THR A 49 4.14 -7.12 5.51
N ARG A 50 5.27 -7.75 5.21
CA ARG A 50 5.99 -7.62 3.93
C ARG A 50 6.29 -9.01 3.38
N LYS A 51 5.86 -9.24 2.14
CA LYS A 51 6.23 -10.44 1.38
C LYS A 51 6.85 -10.03 0.07
N GLN A 52 7.94 -10.69 -0.31
CA GLN A 52 8.57 -10.50 -1.60
C GLN A 52 8.97 -11.84 -2.19
N SER A 53 8.79 -11.98 -3.49
CA SER A 53 9.24 -13.12 -4.27
C SER A 53 10.02 -12.66 -5.49
N ARG A 54 10.98 -13.48 -5.92
CA ARG A 54 11.78 -13.29 -7.13
C ARG A 54 12.05 -14.64 -7.76
N ALA A 55 11.92 -14.73 -9.08
CA ALA A 55 12.09 -15.97 -9.84
C ALA A 55 11.32 -17.18 -9.25
N GLY A 56 10.08 -16.94 -8.82
CA GLY A 56 9.23 -17.95 -8.19
C GLY A 56 9.59 -18.35 -6.76
N LYS A 57 10.67 -17.79 -6.19
CA LYS A 57 11.10 -18.08 -4.82
C LYS A 57 10.72 -16.94 -3.87
N GLN A 58 10.19 -17.26 -2.70
CA GLN A 58 9.95 -16.28 -1.65
C GLN A 58 11.29 -15.85 -1.03
N ILE A 59 11.60 -14.56 -1.08
CA ILE A 59 12.85 -13.98 -0.55
C ILE A 59 12.63 -13.16 0.73
N LEU A 60 11.38 -12.75 0.99
CA LEU A 60 10.98 -12.07 2.22
C LEU A 60 9.57 -12.52 2.60
N ASN A 61 9.36 -12.80 3.88
CA ASN A 61 8.04 -12.99 4.47
C ASN A 61 8.15 -12.67 5.96
N GLU A 62 7.87 -11.42 6.31
CA GLU A 62 7.93 -10.95 7.68
C GLU A 62 6.63 -10.26 8.08
N THR A 63 6.28 -10.38 9.36
CA THR A 63 5.29 -9.54 10.01
C THR A 63 5.92 -9.03 11.28
N LYS A 64 5.98 -7.71 11.43
CA LYS A 64 6.56 -7.07 12.62
C LYS A 64 5.62 -6.02 13.18
N GLU A 65 5.68 -5.87 14.50
CA GLU A 65 5.05 -4.75 15.18
C GLU A 65 5.83 -3.47 14.88
N ILE A 66 5.09 -2.38 14.67
CA ILE A 66 5.64 -1.08 14.29
C ILE A 66 5.51 -0.11 15.47
N SER A 67 6.56 0.68 15.71
CA SER A 67 6.51 1.73 16.71
C SER A 67 5.48 2.82 16.37
N ALA A 68 4.89 3.40 17.39
CA ALA A 68 3.94 4.50 17.24
C ALA A 68 4.51 5.67 16.41
N SER A 69 5.79 6.02 16.63
CA SER A 69 6.46 7.11 15.93
C SER A 69 6.64 6.86 14.43
N ASN A 70 7.01 5.64 14.04
CA ASN A 70 7.10 5.26 12.63
C ASN A 70 5.72 5.32 11.97
N TYR A 71 4.71 4.77 12.63
CA TYR A 71 3.34 4.78 12.16
C TYR A 71 2.80 6.20 11.97
N GLU A 72 2.97 7.08 12.96
CA GLU A 72 2.55 8.49 12.90
C GLU A 72 3.24 9.23 11.75
N SER A 73 4.56 9.05 11.60
CA SER A 73 5.33 9.63 10.50
C SER A 73 4.83 9.17 9.13
N TRP A 74 4.50 7.88 9.00
CA TRP A 74 3.94 7.33 7.78
C TRP A 74 2.54 7.90 7.48
N MET A 75 1.65 7.91 8.45
CA MET A 75 0.30 8.42 8.27
C MET A 75 0.28 9.91 7.90
N GLN A 76 1.18 10.72 8.47
CA GLN A 76 1.33 12.11 8.08
C GLN A 76 1.78 12.27 6.62
N LYS A 77 2.70 11.42 6.16
CA LYS A 77 3.16 11.43 4.75
C LYS A 77 2.06 10.98 3.80
N LEU A 78 1.33 9.91 4.13
CA LEU A 78 0.18 9.43 3.36
C LEU A 78 -0.92 10.50 3.22
N TYR A 79 -1.23 11.19 4.32
CA TYR A 79 -2.15 12.31 4.30
C TYR A 79 -1.67 13.43 3.36
N LYS A 80 -0.38 13.78 3.42
CA LYS A 80 0.21 14.80 2.53
C LYS A 80 0.24 14.38 1.06
N THR A 81 0.31 13.08 0.75
CA THR A 81 0.18 12.60 -0.63
C THR A 81 -1.27 12.57 -1.12
N GLY A 82 -2.26 12.87 -0.26
CA GLY A 82 -3.67 12.87 -0.61
C GLY A 82 -4.19 11.47 -0.94
N ILE A 83 -3.69 10.42 -0.26
CA ILE A 83 -4.19 9.06 -0.53
C ILE A 83 -5.70 8.96 -0.28
N ASP A 84 -6.26 9.76 0.62
CA ASP A 84 -7.69 9.85 0.91
C ASP A 84 -8.52 10.60 -0.13
N SER A 85 -7.90 11.41 -0.99
CA SER A 85 -8.62 12.14 -2.05
C SER A 85 -8.79 11.32 -3.33
N LEU A 86 -8.13 10.17 -3.44
CA LEU A 86 -8.27 9.28 -4.58
C LEU A 86 -9.63 8.59 -4.55
N THR A 87 -10.35 8.65 -5.67
CA THR A 87 -11.60 7.91 -5.84
C THR A 87 -11.33 6.40 -5.84
N ILE A 88 -12.33 5.62 -5.42
CA ILE A 88 -12.28 4.17 -5.56
C ILE A 88 -12.46 3.86 -7.04
N GLU A 89 -11.40 3.35 -7.67
CA GLU A 89 -11.46 2.86 -9.03
C GLU A 89 -12.18 1.50 -9.07
N PRO A 90 -13.05 1.26 -10.06
CA PRO A 90 -13.66 -0.05 -10.25
C PRO A 90 -12.55 -1.08 -10.50
N SER A 91 -12.80 -2.31 -10.05
CA SER A 91 -11.94 -3.41 -10.48
C SER A 91 -11.98 -3.50 -12.00
N PRO A 92 -10.85 -3.77 -12.67
CA PRO A 92 -10.84 -4.04 -14.10
C PRO A 92 -11.87 -5.11 -14.43
N GLU A 93 -12.84 -4.77 -15.30
CA GLU A 93 -13.96 -5.65 -15.67
C GLU A 93 -13.47 -6.84 -16.48
N GLU A 94 -12.46 -6.63 -17.32
CA GLU A 94 -11.77 -7.67 -18.07
C GLU A 94 -10.37 -7.89 -17.49
N LYS A 95 -10.10 -9.13 -17.06
CA LYS A 95 -8.74 -9.57 -16.75
C LYS A 95 -8.08 -10.05 -18.03
N VAL A 96 -7.26 -9.20 -18.62
CA VAL A 96 -6.44 -9.59 -19.77
C VAL A 96 -5.40 -10.61 -19.31
N THR A 97 -5.36 -11.76 -19.99
CA THR A 97 -4.39 -12.82 -19.67
C THR A 97 -2.97 -12.28 -19.88
N GLY A 98 -2.13 -12.40 -18.86
CA GLY A 98 -0.75 -11.93 -18.88
C GLY A 98 -0.52 -10.52 -18.33
N VAL A 99 -1.59 -9.77 -18.04
CA VAL A 99 -1.50 -8.45 -17.40
C VAL A 99 -1.52 -8.60 -15.88
N SER A 100 -0.56 -7.95 -15.21
CA SER A 100 -0.57 -7.81 -13.75
C SER A 100 -1.32 -6.55 -13.34
N TYR A 101 -2.48 -6.75 -12.73
CA TYR A 101 -3.26 -5.69 -12.12
C TYR A 101 -2.77 -5.44 -10.70
N ASN A 102 -1.81 -4.53 -10.58
CA ASN A 102 -1.29 -4.08 -9.30
C ASN A 102 -2.29 -3.13 -8.65
N PHE A 103 -2.26 -2.98 -7.32
CA PHE A 103 -3.16 -2.06 -6.67
C PHE A 103 -2.62 -1.53 -5.35
N VAL A 104 -3.12 -0.35 -4.97
CA VAL A 104 -3.05 0.17 -3.61
C VAL A 104 -4.49 0.32 -3.10
N SER A 105 -4.75 -0.17 -1.89
CA SER A 105 -6.02 -0.04 -1.20
C SER A 105 -5.76 0.59 0.16
N PHE A 106 -6.46 1.67 0.46
CA PHE A 106 -6.35 2.39 1.72
C PHE A 106 -7.73 2.53 2.34
N GLN A 107 -7.83 2.17 3.61
CA GLN A 107 -9.02 2.37 4.42
C GLN A 107 -8.60 2.88 5.79
N PHE A 108 -9.00 4.09 6.13
CA PHE A 108 -8.84 4.67 7.45
C PHE A 108 -10.19 5.11 7.98
N THR A 109 -10.71 4.43 9.00
CA THR A 109 -12.09 4.63 9.48
C THR A 109 -13.13 4.47 8.36
N SER A 110 -13.89 5.52 8.03
CA SER A 110 -14.85 5.57 6.92
C SER A 110 -14.23 6.00 5.59
N THR A 111 -13.03 6.59 5.60
CA THR A 111 -12.33 7.05 4.41
C THR A 111 -11.71 5.88 3.67
N LYS A 112 -12.00 5.77 2.37
CA LYS A 112 -11.53 4.68 1.51
C LYS A 112 -11.02 5.23 0.18
N SER A 113 -9.93 4.68 -0.30
CA SER A 113 -9.45 4.87 -1.65
C SER A 113 -8.82 3.60 -2.18
N LYS A 114 -8.89 3.40 -3.49
CA LYS A 114 -8.29 2.26 -4.15
C LYS A 114 -8.00 2.61 -5.59
N PHE A 115 -6.80 2.29 -6.05
CA PHE A 115 -6.45 2.44 -7.45
C PHE A 115 -5.70 1.23 -7.96
N TYR A 116 -5.89 0.95 -9.24
CA TYR A 116 -5.26 -0.15 -9.96
C TYR A 116 -4.26 0.40 -10.98
N TYR A 117 -3.23 -0.38 -11.30
CA TYR A 117 -2.22 0.05 -12.26
C TYR A 117 -1.46 -1.11 -12.90
N MET A 118 -1.00 -0.89 -14.13
CA MET A 118 0.04 -1.66 -14.81
C MET A 118 1.41 -1.01 -14.56
N LEU A 119 2.50 -1.77 -14.68
CA LEU A 119 3.84 -1.23 -14.38
C LEU A 119 4.21 -0.07 -15.30
N GLU A 120 3.69 -0.08 -16.53
CA GLU A 120 3.86 0.95 -17.54
C GLU A 120 3.23 2.29 -17.10
N ASP A 121 2.13 2.25 -16.35
CA ASP A 121 1.43 3.47 -15.88
C ASP A 121 2.33 4.34 -15.00
N LYS A 122 3.28 3.74 -14.28
CA LYS A 122 4.24 4.48 -13.44
C LYS A 122 5.09 5.47 -14.24
N LYS A 123 5.25 5.26 -15.55
CA LYS A 123 6.01 6.15 -16.43
C LYS A 123 5.18 7.37 -16.88
N ASN A 124 3.87 7.37 -16.64
CA ASN A 124 2.99 8.45 -17.07
C ASN A 124 3.21 9.70 -16.17
N PRO A 125 3.50 10.89 -16.74
CA PRO A 125 3.70 12.10 -15.95
C PRO A 125 2.50 12.50 -15.08
N SER A 126 1.28 12.16 -15.50
CA SER A 126 0.05 12.43 -14.74
C SER A 126 -0.05 11.60 -13.44
N TRP A 127 0.75 10.54 -13.29
CA TRP A 127 0.72 9.63 -12.14
C TRP A 127 1.55 10.10 -10.94
N LYS A 128 1.99 11.36 -10.92
CA LYS A 128 2.85 11.91 -9.86
C LYS A 128 2.34 11.60 -8.44
N GLN A 129 1.04 11.74 -8.19
CA GLN A 129 0.44 11.46 -6.88
C GLN A 129 0.49 9.97 -6.52
N LYS A 130 -0.01 9.10 -7.42
CA LYS A 130 -0.03 7.64 -7.22
C LYS A 130 1.38 7.06 -7.07
N ASN A 131 2.33 7.53 -7.86
CA ASN A 131 3.74 7.15 -7.75
C ASN A 131 4.33 7.57 -6.39
N SER A 132 4.03 8.79 -5.93
CA SER A 132 4.48 9.25 -4.61
C SER A 132 3.96 8.37 -3.47
N ILE A 133 2.70 7.90 -3.57
CA ILE A 133 2.12 6.95 -2.63
C ILE A 133 2.86 5.62 -2.67
N ILE A 134 3.07 5.04 -3.85
CA ILE A 134 3.76 3.74 -4.01
C ILE A 134 5.19 3.80 -3.47
N GLU A 135 5.96 4.82 -3.84
CA GLU A 135 7.35 5.02 -3.36
C GLU A 135 7.41 5.15 -1.83
N MET A 136 6.41 5.80 -1.25
CA MET A 136 6.32 5.95 0.20
C MET A 136 6.06 4.60 0.89
N ILE A 137 5.14 3.79 0.36
CA ILE A 137 4.84 2.45 0.88
C ILE A 137 6.07 1.53 0.75
N GLU A 138 6.76 1.58 -0.39
CA GLU A 138 7.94 0.74 -0.64
C GLU A 138 9.07 0.99 0.37
N ARG A 139 9.18 2.22 0.86
CA ARG A 139 10.15 2.63 1.89
C ARG A 139 9.72 2.29 3.32
N MET A 140 8.48 1.83 3.55
CA MET A 140 8.04 1.36 4.86
C MET A 140 8.77 0.07 5.22
N LYS A 141 9.52 0.12 6.32
CA LYS A 141 10.24 -1.01 6.88
C LYS A 141 10.04 -1.00 8.40
N PRO A 142 9.97 -2.17 9.04
CA PRO A 142 9.93 -2.28 10.49
C PRO A 142 11.12 -1.63 11.18
#